data_AF-H1VPQ9-F1
#
_entry.id   AF-H1VPQ9-F1
#
_cell.length_a   1.000
_cell.length_b   1.000
_cell.length_c   1.000
_cell.angle_alpha   90.00
_cell.angle_beta   90.00
_cell.angle_gamma   90.00
#
_symmetry.space_group_name_H-M   'P 1'
#
loop_
_entity.id
_entity.type
_entity.pdbx_description
1 polymer ?
#
loop_
_entity_poly.entity_id
_entity_poly.type
_entity_poly.pdbx_seq_one_letter_code
_entity_poly.pdbx_strand_id
1 'polypeptide(L)'
;MRFTAALSLVFFAATARAGVSQPVEPYALAERADSDELVPLLEKKEELGLEKRACNYNGCKCNSRGKQLTVCGNCVWSDNSAYVVTTKRVSNHIFECSPSGNCCSYGYASDCGGSGARCRVN
;
A
#
# COMPACT_ATOMS: atom_id res chain seq x y z
N MET A 1 -30.51 -38.04 43.41
CA MET A 1 -30.33 -38.83 42.16
C MET A 1 -31.33 -38.29 41.16
N ARG A 2 -30.88 -37.54 40.14
CA ARG A 2 -31.76 -36.93 39.14
C ARG A 2 -31.13 -37.00 37.74
N PHE A 3 -31.89 -37.69 36.89
CA PHE A 3 -32.03 -37.64 35.44
C PHE A 3 -30.85 -38.04 34.54
N THR A 4 -31.04 -39.23 33.99
CA THR A 4 -30.43 -39.88 32.85
C THR A 4 -30.45 -39.03 31.57
N ALA A 5 -29.41 -39.25 30.77
CA ALA A 5 -29.12 -38.63 29.49
C ALA A 5 -30.14 -38.93 28.38
N ALA A 6 -30.33 -37.97 27.47
CA ALA A 6 -30.81 -38.23 26.12
C ALA A 6 -29.97 -37.41 25.12
N LEU A 7 -29.25 -38.17 24.30
CA LEU A 7 -28.44 -37.78 23.17
C LEU A 7 -29.35 -37.26 22.03
N SER A 8 -28.99 -36.17 21.37
CA SER A 8 -29.60 -35.80 20.08
C SER A 8 -28.55 -35.14 19.18
N LEU A 9 -27.91 -35.98 18.38
CA LEU A 9 -27.14 -35.61 17.20
C LEU A 9 -28.12 -35.12 16.13
N VAL A 10 -27.98 -33.88 15.68
CA VAL A 10 -28.61 -33.42 14.45
C VAL A 10 -27.50 -33.02 13.48
N PHE A 11 -27.18 -33.94 12.57
CA PHE A 11 -26.48 -33.64 11.33
C PHE A 11 -27.49 -32.97 10.38
N PHE A 12 -27.24 -31.71 9.99
CA PHE A 12 -27.96 -31.10 8.86
C PHE A 12 -27.08 -31.10 7.61
N ALA A 13 -27.64 -31.70 6.57
CA ALA A 13 -27.04 -32.03 5.30
C ALA A 13 -26.67 -30.80 4.44
N ALA A 14 -25.68 -31.02 3.58
CA ALA A 14 -25.26 -30.10 2.52
C ALA A 14 -26.41 -29.76 1.55
N THR A 15 -26.53 -28.47 1.20
CA THR A 15 -27.27 -28.04 0.01
C THR A 15 -26.27 -27.49 -1.00
N ALA A 16 -26.02 -28.27 -2.05
CA ALA A 16 -25.42 -27.78 -3.28
C ALA A 16 -26.35 -26.71 -3.88
N ARG A 17 -25.85 -25.50 -4.12
CA ARG A 17 -26.57 -24.51 -4.93
C ARG A 17 -26.18 -24.67 -6.39
N ALA A 18 -27.24 -24.82 -7.19
CA ALA A 18 -27.27 -24.99 -8.62
C ALA A 18 -26.63 -23.81 -9.36
N GLY A 19 -26.17 -24.13 -10.58
CA GLY A 19 -25.44 -23.23 -11.46
C GLY A 19 -26.19 -21.95 -11.80
N VAL A 20 -25.42 -20.86 -11.84
CA VAL A 20 -25.82 -19.62 -12.50
C VAL A 20 -25.49 -19.78 -13.98
N SER A 21 -26.54 -19.92 -14.80
CA SER A 21 -26.47 -19.68 -16.23
C SER A 21 -26.19 -18.20 -16.45
N GLN A 22 -25.04 -17.86 -17.05
CA GLN A 22 -24.79 -16.52 -17.57
C GLN A 22 -24.97 -16.53 -19.09
N PRO A 23 -25.71 -15.57 -19.65
CA PRO A 23 -25.98 -15.47 -21.08
C PRO A 23 -24.69 -15.17 -21.85
N VAL A 24 -24.54 -15.90 -22.96
CA VAL A 24 -23.51 -15.72 -23.98
C VAL A 24 -23.86 -14.49 -24.81
N GLU A 25 -23.01 -13.46 -24.79
CA GLU A 25 -22.88 -12.47 -25.86
C GLU A 25 -21.43 -11.94 -25.88
N PRO A 26 -20.83 -11.77 -27.08
CA PRO A 26 -19.39 -11.86 -27.29
C PRO A 26 -18.75 -10.48 -27.19
N TYR A 27 -18.22 -10.13 -26.01
CA TYR A 27 -17.28 -9.02 -25.94
C TYR A 27 -15.92 -9.48 -26.46
N ALA A 28 -15.64 -8.97 -27.66
CA ALA A 28 -14.38 -9.03 -28.37
C ALA A 28 -13.18 -9.13 -27.41
N LEU A 29 -12.41 -10.20 -27.61
CA LEU A 29 -11.05 -10.35 -27.14
C LEU A 29 -10.26 -9.11 -27.58
N ALA A 30 -10.06 -8.17 -26.67
CA ALA A 30 -9.01 -7.18 -26.83
C ALA A 30 -7.71 -7.98 -26.87
N GLU A 31 -7.11 -7.99 -28.07
CA GLU A 31 -5.80 -8.52 -28.37
C GLU A 31 -4.83 -8.11 -27.26
N ARG A 32 -4.16 -9.08 -26.66
CA ARG A 32 -3.07 -8.82 -25.72
C ARG A 32 -1.98 -8.13 -26.50
N ALA A 33 -1.97 -6.80 -26.45
CA ALA A 33 -0.81 -6.01 -26.82
C ALA A 33 0.36 -6.50 -25.96
N ASP A 34 1.25 -7.22 -26.63
CA ASP A 34 2.68 -7.37 -26.39
C ASP A 34 3.13 -7.11 -24.94
N SER A 35 3.20 -8.19 -24.16
CA SER A 35 3.87 -8.19 -22.86
C SER A 35 5.40 -8.35 -22.99
N ASP A 36 5.94 -8.43 -24.21
CA ASP A 36 7.35 -8.72 -24.48
C ASP A 36 8.20 -7.44 -24.40
N GLU A 37 7.66 -6.27 -24.77
CA GLU A 37 8.36 -4.98 -24.67
C GLU A 37 8.48 -4.42 -23.23
N LEU A 38 7.61 -4.86 -22.30
CA LEU A 38 7.61 -4.39 -20.91
C LEU A 38 8.66 -5.08 -20.02
N VAL A 39 9.08 -6.30 -20.38
CA VAL A 39 10.09 -7.08 -19.65
C VAL A 39 11.48 -6.44 -19.71
N PRO A 40 12.02 -6.04 -20.88
CA PRO A 40 13.37 -5.45 -20.94
C PRO A 40 13.46 -4.07 -20.27
N LEU A 41 12.35 -3.32 -20.18
CA LEU A 41 12.29 -2.06 -19.44
C LEU A 41 12.25 -2.27 -17.92
N LEU A 42 11.63 -3.37 -17.46
CA LEU A 42 11.64 -3.78 -16.06
C LEU A 42 13.03 -4.31 -15.64
N GLU A 43 13.65 -5.15 -16.46
CA GLU A 43 15.00 -5.68 -16.22
C GLU A 43 16.06 -4.56 -16.22
N LYS A 44 15.97 -3.61 -17.15
CA LYS A 44 16.83 -2.41 -17.19
C LYS A 44 16.66 -1.52 -15.95
N LYS A 45 15.48 -1.52 -15.33
CA LYS A 45 15.23 -0.77 -14.09
C LYS A 45 15.82 -1.46 -12.86
N GLU A 46 15.85 -2.79 -12.85
CA GLU A 46 16.51 -3.59 -11.80
C GLU A 46 18.04 -3.47 -11.88
N GLU A 47 18.62 -3.41 -13.08
CA GLU A 47 20.07 -3.21 -13.28
C GLU A 47 20.56 -1.83 -12.80
N LEU A 48 19.66 -0.84 -12.72
CA LEU A 48 19.93 0.48 -12.12
C LEU A 48 19.86 0.49 -10.58
N GLY A 49 19.66 -0.67 -9.94
CA GLY A 49 19.58 -0.77 -8.48
C GLY A 49 18.34 -0.08 -7.88
N LEU A 50 17.34 0.24 -8.71
CA LEU A 50 16.02 0.67 -8.24
C LEU A 50 15.21 -0.55 -7.83
N GLU A 51 15.72 -1.31 -6.86
CA GLU A 51 14.88 -2.25 -6.13
C GLU A 51 13.64 -1.50 -5.68
N LYS A 52 12.45 -2.05 -5.96
CA LYS A 52 11.18 -1.50 -5.50
C LYS A 52 11.24 -1.45 -3.98
N ARG A 53 11.65 -0.32 -3.40
CA ARG A 53 11.71 -0.14 -1.96
C ARG A 53 10.34 -0.50 -1.41
N ALA A 54 10.27 -1.61 -0.67
CA ALA A 54 9.01 -2.09 -0.16
C ALA A 54 8.47 -1.03 0.82
N CYS A 55 7.33 -0.43 0.46
CA CYS A 55 6.59 0.50 1.27
C CYS A 55 6.26 -0.16 2.63
N ASN A 56 6.98 0.23 3.69
CA ASN A 56 6.79 -0.33 5.02
C ASN A 56 5.71 0.48 5.77
N TYR A 57 4.54 -0.12 5.93
CA TYR A 57 3.45 0.44 6.73
C TYR A 57 3.71 0.24 8.22
N ASN A 58 4.66 1.00 8.77
CA ASN A 58 5.00 0.95 10.19
C ASN A 58 3.94 1.62 11.08
N GLY A 59 2.87 2.17 10.53
CA GLY A 59 1.86 2.97 11.25
C GLY A 59 2.25 4.44 11.40
N CYS A 60 3.13 4.96 10.53
CA CYS A 60 3.41 6.38 10.49
C CYS A 60 2.16 7.19 10.10
N LYS A 61 2.18 8.48 10.48
CA LYS A 61 1.14 9.45 10.13
C LYS A 61 1.79 10.69 9.54
N CYS A 62 1.07 11.36 8.65
CA CYS A 62 1.45 12.64 8.09
C CYS A 62 0.37 13.70 8.28
N ASN A 63 0.78 14.94 8.50
CA ASN A 63 -0.02 16.10 8.18
C ASN A 63 0.11 16.38 6.68
N SER A 64 -0.65 15.65 5.87
CA SER A 64 -0.57 15.72 4.40
C SER A 64 -1.43 16.83 3.78
N ARG A 65 -2.26 17.51 4.58
CA ARG A 65 -3.18 18.58 4.13
C ARG A 65 -4.05 18.16 2.94
N GLY A 66 -4.47 16.89 2.91
CA GLY A 66 -5.29 16.33 1.82
C GLY A 66 -4.53 16.04 0.52
N LYS A 67 -3.20 16.11 0.52
CA LYS A 67 -2.36 15.86 -0.67
C LYS A 67 -1.63 14.53 -0.57
N GLN A 68 -1.34 13.91 -1.71
CA GLN A 68 -0.34 12.85 -1.77
C GLN A 68 1.05 13.50 -1.79
N LEU A 69 1.95 13.09 -0.89
CA LEU A 69 3.28 13.66 -0.77
C LEU A 69 4.35 12.57 -0.69
N THR A 70 5.53 12.84 -1.22
CA THR A 70 6.73 12.04 -0.98
C THR A 70 7.79 12.96 -0.39
N VAL A 71 8.12 12.77 0.89
CA VAL A 71 8.95 13.70 1.66
C VAL A 71 9.94 12.96 2.56
N CYS A 72 11.07 13.62 2.85
CA CYS A 72 11.96 13.15 3.91
C CYS A 72 11.35 13.35 5.30
N GLY A 73 11.71 12.50 6.27
CA GLY A 73 11.23 12.60 7.64
C GLY A 73 11.72 13.83 8.40
N ASN A 74 12.69 14.59 7.89
CA ASN A 74 13.11 15.87 8.45
C ASN A 74 12.34 17.07 7.88
N CYS A 75 11.40 16.86 6.95
CA CYS A 75 10.66 17.95 6.34
C CYS A 75 9.60 18.55 7.27
N VAL A 76 9.54 19.88 7.25
CA VAL A 76 8.57 20.70 7.95
C VAL A 76 7.81 21.58 6.97
N TRP A 77 6.59 21.97 7.30
CA TRP A 77 5.82 22.93 6.53
C TRP A 77 6.39 24.35 6.70
N SER A 78 6.48 25.11 5.61
CA SER A 78 7.11 26.45 5.61
C SER A 78 6.32 27.51 6.39
N ASP A 79 5.02 27.32 6.58
CA ASP A 79 4.13 28.28 7.24
C ASP A 79 4.20 28.23 8.77
N ASN A 80 4.42 27.04 9.35
CA ASN A 80 4.37 26.85 10.80
C ASN A 80 5.51 25.98 11.37
N SER A 81 6.47 25.56 10.53
CA SER A 81 7.58 24.68 10.90
C SER A 81 7.16 23.34 11.53
N ALA A 82 5.90 22.92 11.37
CA ALA A 82 5.43 21.63 11.85
C ALA A 82 5.93 20.51 10.94
N TYR A 83 6.37 19.39 11.52
CA TYR A 83 6.80 18.23 10.76
C TYR A 83 5.67 17.67 9.89
N VAL A 84 6.02 17.30 8.66
CA VAL A 84 5.05 16.70 7.72
C VAL A 84 4.72 15.28 8.16
N VAL A 85 5.71 14.49 8.57
CA VAL A 85 5.50 13.19 9.20
C VAL A 85 5.35 13.40 10.70
N THR A 86 4.21 13.05 11.28
CA THR A 86 3.85 13.37 12.67
C THR A 86 4.00 12.18 13.62
N THR A 87 3.97 10.95 13.10
CA THR A 87 4.09 9.72 13.91
C THR A 87 5.09 8.75 13.29
N LYS A 88 5.89 8.07 14.13
CA LYS A 88 6.96 7.12 13.72
C LYS A 88 7.90 7.69 12.64
N ARG A 89 8.19 8.98 12.78
CA ARG A 89 9.10 9.76 11.94
C ARG A 89 10.55 9.34 12.20
N VAL A 90 11.30 9.16 11.11
CA VAL A 90 12.75 8.96 11.15
C VAL A 90 13.37 9.97 10.21
N SER A 91 14.28 10.82 10.69
CA SER A 91 14.73 12.03 9.97
C SER A 91 15.37 11.74 8.61
N ASN A 92 16.07 10.63 8.48
CA ASN A 92 16.80 10.21 7.28
C ASN A 92 16.02 9.18 6.42
N HIS A 93 14.72 9.00 6.65
CA HIS A 93 13.87 8.15 5.82
C HIS A 93 13.05 8.95 4.83
N ILE A 94 12.70 8.33 3.70
CA ILE A 94 11.67 8.82 2.78
C ILE A 94 10.32 8.22 3.19
N PHE A 95 9.30 9.07 3.23
CA PHE A 95 7.92 8.70 3.49
C PHE A 95 7.04 9.04 2.30
N GLU A 96 6.06 8.17 2.06
CA GLU A 96 4.95 8.45 1.16
C GLU A 96 3.69 8.66 1.98
N CYS A 97 3.18 9.88 1.97
CA CYS A 97 1.98 10.30 2.68
C CYS A 97 0.78 10.30 1.75
N SER A 98 -0.27 9.60 2.15
CA SER A 98 -1.58 9.65 1.51
C SER A 98 -2.36 10.93 1.87
N PRO A 99 -3.35 11.33 1.06
CA PRO A 99 -4.28 12.41 1.38
C PRO A 99 -4.99 12.25 2.73
N SER A 100 -5.23 11.02 3.18
CA SER A 100 -5.88 10.72 4.47
C SER A 100 -4.93 10.81 5.67
N GLY A 101 -3.64 11.08 5.45
CA GLY A 101 -2.64 11.21 6.50
C GLY A 101 -2.02 9.88 6.94
N ASN A 102 -2.40 8.75 6.35
CA ASN A 102 -1.63 7.51 6.48
C ASN A 102 -0.36 7.60 5.65
N CYS A 103 0.69 6.89 6.06
CA CYS A 103 1.90 6.80 5.25
C CYS A 103 2.57 5.43 5.33
N CYS A 104 3.54 5.25 4.45
CA CYS A 104 4.57 4.23 4.59
C CYS A 104 5.96 4.83 4.50
N SER A 105 6.93 4.11 5.06
CA SER A 105 8.34 4.43 5.01
C SER A 105 9.01 3.61 3.89
N TYR A 106 9.67 4.28 2.96
CA TYR A 106 10.58 3.67 2.00
C TYR A 106 11.99 3.44 2.58
N GLY A 107 12.18 3.73 3.87
CA GLY A 107 13.43 3.50 4.58
C GLY A 107 14.46 4.61 4.32
N TYR A 108 15.69 4.32 4.71
CA TYR A 108 16.81 5.26 4.66
C TYR A 108 17.07 5.79 3.25
N ALA A 109 17.33 7.09 3.13
CA ALA A 109 17.87 7.70 1.92
C ALA A 109 18.97 8.69 2.29
N SER A 110 20.07 8.67 1.53
CA SER A 110 21.26 9.48 1.79
C SER A 110 21.05 10.98 1.60
N ASP A 111 20.00 11.36 0.85
CA ASP A 111 19.56 12.72 0.61
C ASP A 111 18.52 13.21 1.64
N CYS A 112 18.20 12.41 2.67
CA CYS A 112 17.33 12.81 3.77
C CYS A 112 18.12 13.08 5.06
N GLY A 113 17.57 13.92 5.95
CA GLY A 113 18.17 14.27 7.24
C GLY A 113 19.09 15.51 7.23
N GLY A 114 19.45 16.02 6.05
CA GLY A 114 20.22 17.26 5.86
C GLY A 114 19.37 18.44 5.40
N SER A 115 20.01 19.61 5.22
CA SER A 115 19.38 20.83 4.71
C SER A 115 18.93 20.73 3.24
N GLY A 116 19.57 19.85 2.45
CA GLY A 116 19.19 19.56 1.06
C GLY A 116 18.08 18.52 0.90
N ALA A 117 17.36 18.20 1.97
CA ALA A 117 16.36 17.15 1.95
C ALA A 117 15.20 17.43 0.98
N ARG A 118 14.59 16.34 0.49
CA ARG A 118 13.47 16.37 -0.45
C ARG A 118 12.17 16.79 0.24
N CYS A 119 12.03 18.08 0.50
CA CYS A 119 10.85 18.66 1.12
C CYS A 119 9.97 19.32 0.07
N ARG A 120 9.32 18.51 -0.78
CA ARG A 120 8.32 18.99 -1.74
C ARG A 120 6.98 19.21 -1.02
N VAL A 121 6.96 20.23 -0.17
CA VAL A 121 5.83 20.62 0.67
C VAL A 121 5.37 22.00 0.20
N ASN A 122 4.28 22.04 -0.57
CA ASN A 122 3.70 23.25 -1.14
C ASN A 122 2.25 23.42 -0.68
#